data_AF-A0A951T8Z9-F1
#
_entry.id   AF-A0A951T8Z9-F1
#
_cell.length_a   1.000
_cell.length_b   1.000
_cell.length_c   1.000
_cell.angle_alpha   90.00
_cell.angle_beta   90.00
_cell.angle_gamma   90.00
#
_symmetry.space_group_name_H-M   'P 1'
#
loop_
_entity.id
_entity.type
_entity.pdbx_description
1 polymer ?
#
loop_
_entity_poly.entity_id
_entity_poly.type
_entity_poly.pdbx_seq_one_letter_code
_entity_poly.pdbx_strand_id
1 'polypeptide(L)' 'MNESKQLLTAAEVAETLGVGQRSIFRWRDMGSICPPVKVAGSAALRWRKTDILEWITAGTPDCARTGFRPSTDAAKGGGR' A
#
# COMPACT_ATOMS: atom_id res chain seq x y z
N MET A 1 9.14 21.34 -1.64
CA MET A 1 9.80 20.01 -1.63
C MET A 1 8.69 18.96 -1.77
N ASN A 2 8.41 18.50 -3.00
CA ASN A 2 7.28 17.62 -3.32
C ASN A 2 7.71 16.15 -3.22
N GLU A 3 7.85 15.63 -2.00
CA GLU A 3 8.36 14.26 -1.77
C GLU A 3 7.24 13.19 -1.69
N SER A 4 5.97 13.62 -1.73
CA SER A 4 4.80 12.81 -1.34
C SER A 4 4.12 12.04 -2.49
N LYS A 5 4.63 12.12 -3.73
CA LYS A 5 3.99 11.51 -4.92
C LYS A 5 4.81 10.36 -5.53
N GLN A 6 5.49 9.58 -4.70
CA GLN A 6 6.20 8.38 -5.17
C GLN A 6 5.32 7.13 -5.08
N LEU A 7 5.25 6.40 -6.20
CA LEU A 7 4.54 5.13 -6.36
C LEU A 7 5.56 3.98 -6.38
N LEU A 8 5.66 3.28 -5.26
CA LEU A 8 6.52 2.12 -5.06
C LEU A 8 5.97 0.89 -5.78
N THR A 9 6.86 0.10 -6.36
CA THR A 9 6.62 -1.26 -6.84
C THR A 9 6.59 -2.25 -5.69
N ALA A 10 6.09 -3.47 -5.94
CA ALA A 10 6.15 -4.55 -4.94
C ALA A 10 7.60 -4.86 -4.51
N ALA A 11 8.58 -4.70 -5.41
CA ALA A 11 10.00 -4.88 -5.12
C ALA A 11 10.49 -3.85 -4.10
N GLU A 12 10.24 -2.57 -4.35
CA GLU A 12 10.68 -1.48 -3.46
C GLU A 12 9.98 -1.56 -2.09
N VAL A 13 8.70 -1.95 -2.03
CA VAL A 13 8.01 -2.19 -0.75
C VAL A 13 8.64 -3.35 0.00
N ALA A 14 8.99 -4.44 -0.69
CA ALA A 14 9.64 -5.60 -0.10
C ALA A 14 11.02 -5.25 0.48
N GLU A 15 11.82 -4.48 -0.26
CA GLU A 15 13.11 -3.96 0.19
C GLU A 15 12.96 -3.06 1.42
N THR A 16 11.97 -2.15 1.41
CA THR A 16 11.69 -1.25 2.53
C THR A 16 11.37 -2.02 3.82
N LEU A 17 10.70 -3.17 3.69
CA LEU A 17 10.28 -4.01 4.81
C LEU A 17 11.29 -5.14 5.13
N GLY A 18 12.33 -5.32 4.32
CA GLY A 18 13.29 -6.42 4.46
C GLY A 18 12.66 -7.81 4.25
N VAL A 19 11.61 -7.92 3.43
CA VAL A 19 10.90 -9.20 3.17
C VAL A 19 10.97 -9.59 1.69
N GLY A 20 10.58 -10.82 1.37
CA GLY A 20 10.47 -11.25 -0.03
C GLY A 20 9.25 -10.66 -0.74
N GLN A 21 9.38 -10.35 -2.04
CA GLN A 21 8.28 -9.81 -2.87
C GLN A 21 7.02 -10.69 -2.85
N ARG A 22 7.18 -12.01 -2.77
CA ARG A 22 6.06 -12.96 -2.68
C ARG A 22 5.22 -12.75 -1.42
N SER A 23 5.82 -12.27 -0.32
CA SER A 23 5.08 -11.91 0.90
C SER A 23 4.20 -10.69 0.67
N ILE A 24 4.67 -9.68 -0.09
CA ILE A 24 3.88 -8.49 -0.41
C ILE A 24 2.62 -8.87 -1.20
N PHE A 25 2.75 -9.71 -2.23
CA PHE A 25 1.60 -10.20 -2.99
C PHE A 25 0.65 -11.02 -2.11
N ARG A 26 1.17 -11.93 -1.27
CA ARG A 26 0.36 -12.71 -0.33
C ARG A 26 -0.43 -11.82 0.63
N TRP A 27 0.21 -10.82 1.24
CA TRP A 27 -0.45 -9.88 2.14
C TRP A 27 -1.49 -9.03 1.41
N ARG A 28 -1.23 -8.66 0.16
CA ARG A 28 -2.20 -7.94 -0.68
C ARG A 28 -3.41 -8.80 -0.99
N ASP A 29 -3.22 -10.08 -1.31
CA ASP A 29 -4.32 -11.00 -1.59
C ASP A 29 -5.14 -11.32 -0.32
N MET A 30 -4.50 -11.33 0.85
CA MET A 30 -5.16 -11.43 2.17
C MET A 30 -5.78 -10.10 2.65
N GLY A 31 -5.45 -8.97 2.02
CA GLY A 31 -5.87 -7.64 2.46
C GLY A 31 -5.15 -7.12 3.71
N SER A 32 -4.03 -7.72 4.11
CA SER A 32 -3.27 -7.33 5.32
C SER A 32 -2.39 -6.10 5.14
N ILE A 33 -2.05 -5.74 3.89
CA ILE A 33 -1.28 -4.54 3.54
C ILE A 33 -2.21 -3.48 2.92
N CYS A 34 -1.76 -2.22 2.91
CA CYS A 34 -2.44 -1.12 2.22
C CYS A 34 -2.79 -1.47 0.76
N PRO A 35 -3.97 -1.03 0.27
CA PRO A 35 -4.43 -1.34 -1.07
C PRO A 35 -3.53 -0.70 -2.14
N PRO A 36 -3.17 -1.42 -3.22
CA PRO A 36 -2.38 -0.86 -4.30
C PRO A 36 -3.20 0.04 -5.22
N VAL A 37 -2.55 1.05 -5.76
CA VAL A 37 -2.99 1.86 -6.90
C VAL A 37 -2.70 1.10 -8.20
N LYS A 38 -3.72 0.92 -9.03
CA LYS A 38 -3.56 0.43 -10.41
C LYS A 38 -3.20 1.60 -11.32
N VAL A 39 -2.08 1.50 -12.03
CA VAL A 39 -1.67 2.51 -13.02
C VAL A 39 -2.39 2.20 -14.34
N ALA A 40 -3.11 3.19 -14.89
CA ALA A 40 -4.06 3.03 -15.99
C ALA A 40 -3.54 2.14 -17.14
N GLY A 41 -4.27 1.06 -17.43
CA GLY A 41 -4.00 0.14 -18.54
C GLY A 41 -2.94 -0.94 -18.28
N SER A 42 -2.22 -0.89 -17.16
CA SER A 42 -1.23 -1.91 -16.81
C SER A 42 -1.71 -2.79 -15.65
N ALA A 43 -1.35 -4.07 -15.69
CA ALA A 43 -1.47 -4.97 -14.54
C ALA A 43 -0.49 -4.61 -13.40
N ALA A 44 0.36 -3.57 -13.59
CA ALA A 44 1.29 -3.10 -12.60
C ALA A 44 0.58 -2.50 -11.37
N LEU A 45 0.78 -3.15 -10.24
CA LEU A 45 0.36 -2.67 -8.93
C LEU A 45 1.44 -1.75 -8.35
N ARG A 46 1.01 -0.60 -7.84
CA ARG A 46 1.88 0.35 -7.14
C ARG A 46 1.33 0.70 -5.78
N TRP A 47 2.18 1.01 -4.83
CA TRP A 47 1.80 1.50 -3.51
C TRP A 47 2.25 2.93 -3.37
N ARG A 48 1.41 3.77 -2.76
CA ARG A 48 1.87 5.10 -2.39
C ARG A 48 2.87 4.95 -1.25
N LYS A 49 4.03 5.60 -1.39
CA LYS A 49 5.07 5.59 -0.36
C LYS A 49 4.53 6.07 0.99
N THR A 50 3.69 7.11 0.99
CA THR A 50 3.05 7.65 2.19
C THR A 50 2.20 6.61 2.91
N ASP A 51 1.37 5.87 2.20
CA ASP A 51 0.46 4.88 2.77
C ASP A 51 1.22 3.71 3.41
N ILE A 52 2.34 3.29 2.79
CA ILE A 52 3.22 2.25 3.35
C ILE A 52 3.90 2.76 4.63
N LEU A 53 4.42 3.99 4.63
CA LEU A 53 5.05 4.56 5.80
C LEU A 53 4.06 4.72 6.97
N GLU A 54 2.86 5.25 6.72
CA GLU A 54 1.82 5.35 7.74
C GLU A 54 1.44 3.97 8.31
N TRP A 55 1.32 2.96 7.45
CA TRP A 55 1.05 1.58 7.86
C TRP A 55 2.16 0.99 8.73
N ILE A 56 3.42 1.25 8.39
CA ILE A 56 4.57 0.85 9.21
C ILE A 56 4.53 1.57 10.56
N THR A 57 4.31 2.89 10.57
CA THR A 57 4.19 3.68 11.81
C THR A 57 3.05 3.21 12.70
N ALA A 58 1.94 2.73 12.12
CA ALA A 58 0.83 2.14 12.85
C ALA A 58 1.12 0.73 13.40
N GLY A 59 2.32 0.19 13.19
CA GLY A 59 2.73 -1.13 13.68
C GLY A 59 2.36 -2.28 12.74
N THR A 60 2.26 -2.03 11.43
CA THR A 60 1.90 -3.03 10.41
C THR A 60 0.59 -3.77 10.71
N PRO A 61 -0.51 -3.05 10.98
CA PRO A 61 -1.79 -3.68 11.30
C PRO A 61 -2.35 -4.43 10.10
N ASP A 62 -3.04 -5.55 10.35
CA ASP A 62 -3.75 -6.27 9.30
C ASP A 62 -4.94 -5.44 8.80
N CYS A 63 -4.79 -4.78 7.64
CA CYS A 63 -5.75 -3.79 7.14
C CYS A 63 -7.18 -4.34 6.93
N ALA A 64 -7.32 -5.63 6.60
CA ALA A 64 -8.62 -6.29 6.45
C ALA A 64 -9.31 -6.49 7.80
N ARG A 65 -8.53 -6.87 8.82
CA ARG A 65 -9.03 -7.20 10.16
C ARG A 65 -9.25 -5.97 11.05
N THR A 66 -8.35 -4.99 10.97
CA THR A 66 -8.38 -3.79 11.83
C THR A 66 -9.14 -2.63 11.20
N GLY A 67 -9.47 -2.72 9.90
CA GLY A 67 -10.07 -1.61 9.16
C GLY A 67 -9.11 -0.44 8.95
N PHE A 68 -7.79 -0.64 9.12
CA PHE A 68 -6.81 0.41 8.89
C PHE A 68 -6.95 1.02 7.48
N ARG A 69 -7.00 2.35 7.43
CA ARG A 69 -7.07 3.13 6.20
C ARG A 69 -6.02 4.24 6.27
N PRO A 70 -5.03 4.26 5.36
CA PRO A 70 -4.06 5.35 5.30
C PRO A 70 -4.78 6.64 4.91
N SER A 71 -4.29 7.77 5.41
CA SER A 71 -4.96 9.08 5.32
C SER A 71 -5.19 9.53 3.87
N THR A 72 -4.32 9.10 2.95
CA THR A 72 -4.42 9.45 1.53
C THR A 72 -5.59 8.76 0.80
N ASP A 73 -6.20 7.72 1.37
CA ASP A 73 -7.37 7.05 0.80
C ASP A 73 -8.68 7.80 1.11
N ALA A 74 -8.68 8.67 2.14
CA ALA A 74 -9.84 9.47 2.54
C ALA A 74 -10.36 10.41 1.42
N ALA A 75 -9.55 10.69 0.40
CA ALA A 75 -9.95 11.50 -0.76
C ALA A 75 -10.79 10.74 -1.81
N LYS A 76 -11.00 9.42 -1.67
CA LYS A 76 -11.92 8.63 -2.52
C LYS A 76 -13.11 8.10 -1.72
N GLY A 77 -13.84 9.01 -1.07
CA GLY A 77 -15.20 8.72 -0.64
C GLY A 77 -16.16 8.71 -1.84
N GLY A 78 -16.79 7.56 -2.12
CA GLY A 78 -18.10 7.48 -2.76
C GLY A 78 -18.12 7.28 -4.28
N GLY A 79 -18.42 6.05 -4.68
CA GLY A 79 -18.92 5.73 -6.03
C GLY A 79 -19.66 4.41 -5.96
N ARG A 80 -20.97 4.50 -5.72
CA ARG A 80 -21.93 3.40 -5.90
C ARG A 80 -22.00 3.00 -7.36
#